data_AF-A0A3M1F960-F1
#
_entry.id   AF-A0A3M1F960-F1
#
_cell.length_a   1.000
_cell.length_b   1.000
_cell.length_c   1.000
_cell.angle_alpha   90.00
_cell.angle_beta   90.00
_cell.angle_gamma   90.00
#
_symmetry.space_group_name_H-M   'P 1'
#
loop_
_entity.id
_entity.type
_entity.pdbx_description
1 polymer ?
#
loop_
_entity_poly.entity_id
_entity_poly.type
_entity_poly.pdbx_seq_one_letter_code
_entity_poly.pdbx_strand_id
1 'polypeptide(L)'
;MIPFKLKKAFLRLLFERTSRLRLYIEVLDRHISIKNKNDREKLEQLTQHFKHVHARLIALRVFRDFFYLILYISFVSSILSKVRYFGVVQSIYQAIAELIGTTLSVIAILTLTRLINLHIGNLQSLSSHIIAIYIKHDKTKDDALIEEIRKIL
;
A
#
# COMPACT_ATOMS: atom_id res chain seq x y z
N MET A 1 1.03 8.18 24.03
CA MET A 1 -0.13 8.68 23.26
C MET A 1 0.39 9.30 21.96
N ILE A 2 0.39 8.55 20.86
CA ILE A 2 0.92 9.04 19.57
C ILE A 2 -0.10 10.06 19.03
N PRO A 3 0.30 11.29 18.66
CA PRO A 3 -0.63 12.33 18.28
C PRO A 3 -1.44 11.92 17.04
N PHE A 4 -2.75 12.15 17.09
CA PHE A 4 -3.73 11.80 16.04
C PHE A 4 -3.34 12.36 14.65
N LYS A 5 -2.61 13.49 14.62
CA LYS A 5 -2.05 14.08 13.39
C LYS A 5 -0.95 13.23 12.75
N LEU A 6 -0.09 12.56 13.53
CA LEU A 6 0.93 11.65 12.99
C LEU A 6 0.30 10.40 12.38
N LYS A 7 -0.76 9.87 13.01
CA LYS A 7 -1.51 8.71 12.50
C LYS A 7 -2.14 9.01 11.14
N LYS A 8 -2.73 10.21 10.99
CA LYS A 8 -3.35 10.66 9.73
C LYS A 8 -2.31 10.96 8.64
N ALA A 9 -1.15 11.50 9.01
CA ALA A 9 -0.03 11.73 8.09
C ALA A 9 0.61 10.44 7.60
N PHE A 10 0.82 9.45 8.48
CA PHE A 10 1.40 8.14 8.12
C PHE A 10 0.43 7.32 7.25
N LEU A 11 -0.88 7.36 7.57
CA LEU A 11 -1.93 6.80 6.72
C LEU A 11 -2.05 7.55 5.39
N ARG A 12 -1.92 8.88 5.34
CA ARG A 12 -1.87 9.64 4.07
C ARG A 12 -0.66 9.25 3.23
N LEU A 13 0.54 9.19 3.81
CA LEU A 13 1.79 8.91 3.09
C LEU A 13 1.80 7.50 2.48
N LEU A 14 1.21 6.52 3.16
CA LEU A 14 1.03 5.20 2.61
C LEU A 14 -0.08 5.20 1.55
N PHE A 15 -1.26 5.74 1.83
CA PHE A 15 -2.45 5.56 0.98
C PHE A 15 -2.58 6.53 -0.20
N GLU A 16 -1.86 7.66 -0.24
CA GLU A 16 -2.19 8.75 -1.18
C GLU A 16 -2.12 8.34 -2.64
N ARG A 17 -1.04 7.70 -3.12
CA ARG A 17 -0.86 7.53 -4.57
C ARG A 17 -1.85 6.52 -5.17
N THR A 18 -2.04 5.36 -4.54
CA THR A 18 -2.94 4.31 -5.03
C THR A 18 -4.40 4.63 -4.79
N SER A 19 -4.73 5.35 -3.70
CA SER A 19 -6.10 5.81 -3.44
C SER A 19 -6.50 6.99 -4.34
N ARG A 20 -5.58 7.89 -4.69
CA ARG A 20 -5.79 8.92 -5.72
C ARG A 20 -6.07 8.28 -7.09
N LEU A 21 -5.31 7.26 -7.48
CA LEU A 21 -5.55 6.50 -8.71
C LEU A 21 -6.92 5.82 -8.75
N ARG A 22 -7.37 5.26 -7.62
CA ARG A 22 -8.71 4.69 -7.52
C ARG A 22 -9.79 5.75 -7.69
N LEU A 23 -9.66 6.87 -7.00
CA LEU A 23 -10.57 8.02 -7.12
C LEU A 23 -10.64 8.51 -8.56
N TYR A 24 -9.50 8.54 -9.25
CA TYR A 24 -9.42 8.96 -10.64
C TYR A 24 -10.22 8.04 -11.57
N ILE A 25 -10.05 6.73 -11.46
CA ILE A 25 -10.83 5.75 -12.25
C ILE A 25 -12.33 5.91 -11.96
N GLU A 26 -12.69 6.14 -10.71
CA GLU A 26 -14.09 6.33 -10.31
C GLU A 26 -14.71 7.62 -10.85
N VAL A 27 -13.92 8.69 -11.01
CA VAL A 27 -14.36 9.93 -11.66
C VAL A 27 -14.55 9.71 -13.16
N LEU A 28 -13.61 9.03 -13.84
CA LEU A 28 -13.71 8.70 -15.26
C LEU A 28 -14.96 7.87 -15.57
N ASP A 29 -15.27 6.89 -14.71
CA ASP A 29 -16.45 6.03 -14.88
C ASP A 29 -17.78 6.79 -14.76
N ARG A 30 -17.81 7.87 -13.98
CA ARG A 30 -19.00 8.72 -13.85
C ARG A 30 -19.18 9.70 -15.01
N HIS A 31 -18.09 10.16 -15.63
CA HIS A 31 -18.14 11.24 -16.63
C HIS A 31 -18.11 10.72 -18.07
N ILE A 32 -17.50 9.57 -18.34
CA ILE A 32 -17.30 9.06 -19.70
C ILE A 32 -18.16 7.81 -19.92
N SER A 33 -19.19 7.94 -20.76
CA SER A 33 -20.06 6.83 -21.14
C SER A 33 -19.48 6.06 -22.33
N ILE A 34 -18.89 4.89 -22.05
CA ILE A 34 -18.35 3.99 -23.08
C ILE A 34 -19.50 3.22 -23.74
N LYS A 35 -19.81 3.54 -25.00
CA LYS A 35 -20.89 2.90 -25.77
C LYS A 35 -20.47 1.56 -26.39
N ASN A 36 -19.17 1.30 -26.56
CA ASN A 36 -18.68 0.05 -27.13
C ASN A 36 -18.74 -1.08 -26.08
N LYS A 37 -19.51 -2.14 -26.36
CA LYS A 37 -19.70 -3.29 -25.46
C LYS A 37 -18.38 -4.00 -25.12
N ASN A 38 -17.49 -4.21 -26.10
CA ASN A 38 -16.21 -4.89 -25.86
C ASN A 38 -15.26 -4.07 -24.98
N ASP A 39 -15.22 -2.75 -25.17
CA ASP A 39 -14.35 -1.89 -24.36
C ASP A 39 -14.90 -1.75 -22.93
N ARG A 40 -16.25 -1.74 -22.78
CA ARG A 40 -16.90 -1.76 -21.47
C ARG A 40 -16.60 -3.03 -20.68
N GLU A 41 -16.69 -4.20 -21.31
CA GLU A 41 -16.40 -5.48 -20.66
C GLU A 41 -14.92 -5.59 -20.25
N LYS A 42 -14.00 -5.16 -21.13
CA LYS A 42 -12.57 -5.06 -20.80
C LYS A 42 -12.32 -4.13 -19.61
N LEU A 43 -13.01 -2.99 -19.58
CA LEU A 43 -12.86 -2.01 -18.52
C LEU A 43 -13.38 -2.52 -17.18
N GLU A 44 -14.48 -3.27 -17.19
CA GLU A 44 -15.02 -3.92 -15.99
C GLU A 44 -14.02 -4.97 -15.45
N GLN A 45 -13.46 -5.81 -16.32
CA GLN A 45 -12.42 -6.78 -15.95
C GLN A 45 -11.18 -6.10 -15.35
N LEU A 46 -10.67 -5.05 -16.01
CA LEU A 46 -9.52 -4.27 -15.53
C LEU A 46 -9.81 -3.60 -14.19
N THR A 47 -11.01 -3.07 -14.00
CA THR A 47 -11.43 -2.40 -12.75
C THR A 47 -11.58 -3.40 -11.61
N GLN A 48 -12.16 -4.57 -11.87
CA GLN A 48 -12.21 -5.65 -10.88
C GLN A 48 -10.82 -6.12 -10.49
N HIS A 49 -9.92 -6.30 -11.46
CA HIS A 49 -8.53 -6.67 -11.20
C HIS A 49 -7.79 -5.58 -10.40
N PHE A 50 -7.97 -4.31 -10.76
CA PHE A 50 -7.43 -3.17 -10.00
C PHE A 50 -7.92 -3.17 -8.54
N LYS A 51 -9.22 -3.38 -8.29
CA LYS A 51 -9.78 -3.49 -6.94
C LYS A 51 -9.15 -4.64 -6.15
N HIS A 52 -8.97 -5.80 -6.78
CA HIS A 52 -8.35 -6.96 -6.15
C HIS A 52 -6.90 -6.70 -5.76
N VAL A 53 -6.10 -6.17 -6.70
CA VAL A 53 -4.69 -5.82 -6.45
C VAL A 53 -4.57 -4.73 -5.38
N HIS A 54 -5.45 -3.73 -5.39
CA HIS A 54 -5.49 -2.67 -4.38
C HIS A 54 -5.80 -3.23 -2.98
N ALA A 55 -6.78 -4.12 -2.85
CA ALA A 55 -7.09 -4.77 -1.58
C ALA A 55 -5.91 -5.61 -1.04
N ARG A 56 -5.26 -6.37 -1.92
CA ARG A 56 -4.07 -7.17 -1.58
C ARG A 56 -2.90 -6.30 -1.11
N LEU A 57 -2.71 -5.15 -1.75
CA LEU A 57 -1.70 -4.17 -1.36
C LEU A 57 -1.97 -3.56 0.03
N ILE A 58 -3.23 -3.28 0.36
CA ILE A 58 -3.62 -2.86 1.71
C ILE A 58 -3.27 -3.94 2.72
N ALA A 59 -3.63 -5.19 2.45
CA ALA A 59 -3.32 -6.31 3.33
C ALA A 59 -1.81 -6.44 3.56
N LEU A 60 -1.00 -6.41 2.50
CA LEU A 60 0.47 -6.49 2.60
C LEU A 60 1.07 -5.37 3.46
N ARG A 61 0.53 -4.14 3.36
CA ARG A 61 0.97 -3.02 4.20
C ARG A 61 0.62 -3.23 5.67
N VAL A 62 -0.61 -3.67 5.96
CA VAL A 62 -1.04 -3.99 7.33
C VAL A 62 -0.14 -5.07 7.94
N PHE A 63 0.18 -6.12 7.19
CA PHE A 63 1.13 -7.15 7.62
C PHE A 63 2.52 -6.57 7.89
N ARG A 64 3.05 -5.73 7.00
CA ARG A 64 4.37 -5.11 7.20
C ARG A 64 4.39 -4.23 8.44
N ASP A 65 3.35 -3.43 8.65
CA ASP A 65 3.22 -2.56 9.81
C ASP A 65 3.11 -3.37 11.12
N PHE A 66 2.46 -4.53 11.07
CA PHE A 66 2.44 -5.49 12.17
C PHE A 66 3.84 -6.04 12.49
N PHE A 67 4.64 -6.40 11.49
CA PHE A 67 6.04 -6.82 11.73
C PHE A 67 6.89 -5.68 12.29
N TYR A 68 6.68 -4.44 11.85
CA TYR A 68 7.34 -3.29 12.48
C TYR A 68 6.97 -3.13 13.95
N LEU A 69 5.69 -3.35 14.30
CA LEU A 69 5.23 -3.32 15.68
C LEU A 69 5.90 -4.41 16.53
N ILE A 70 5.98 -5.64 16.01
CA ILE A 70 6.70 -6.74 16.68
C ILE A 70 8.16 -6.33 16.91
N LEU A 71 8.83 -5.84 15.87
CA LEU A 71 10.24 -5.45 15.94
C LEU A 71 10.47 -4.33 16.96
N TYR A 72 9.56 -3.36 17.03
CA TYR A 72 9.58 -2.30 18.03
C TYR A 72 9.39 -2.85 19.46
N ILE A 73 8.43 -3.75 19.67
CA ILE A 73 8.20 -4.39 20.97
C ILE A 73 9.44 -5.20 21.39
N SER A 74 10.04 -5.96 20.47
CA SER A 74 11.28 -6.71 20.71
C SER A 74 12.43 -5.77 21.11
N PHE A 75 12.59 -4.64 20.44
CA PHE A 75 13.61 -3.65 20.78
C PHE A 75 13.42 -3.07 22.19
N VAL A 76 12.19 -2.67 22.54
CA VAL A 76 11.86 -2.13 23.87
C VAL A 76 12.05 -3.20 24.96
N SER A 77 11.65 -4.44 24.68
CA SER A 77 11.85 -5.59 25.58
C SER A 77 13.34 -5.83 25.86
N SER A 78 14.18 -5.77 24.81
CA SER A 78 15.64 -5.97 24.94
C SER A 78 16.31 -4.84 25.73
N ILE A 79 15.78 -3.61 25.69
CA ILE A 79 16.27 -2.51 26.54
C ILE A 79 15.87 -2.73 28.00
N LEU A 80 14.61 -3.11 28.25
CA LEU A 80 14.08 -3.34 29.61
C LEU A 80 14.75 -4.54 30.30
N SER A 81 15.08 -5.59 29.55
CA SER A 81 15.76 -6.77 30.09
C SER A 81 17.16 -6.44 30.62
N LYS A 82 17.88 -5.50 29.98
CA LYS A 82 19.18 -5.01 30.45
C LYS A 82 19.11 -4.23 31.76
N VAL A 83 17.93 -3.72 32.14
CA VAL A 83 17.71 -2.97 33.39
C VAL A 83 17.41 -3.92 34.57
N ARG A 84 17.01 -5.17 34.32
CA ARG A 84 16.73 -6.18 35.37
C ARG A 84 17.87 -7.21 35.46
N TYR A 85 18.69 -7.10 36.51
CA TYR A 85 19.71 -8.09 36.88
C TYR A 85 19.08 -9.38 37.40
N PHE A 86 18.89 -10.43 36.59
CA PHE A 86 18.75 -11.82 37.08
C PHE A 86 19.01 -12.86 35.96
N GLY A 87 19.88 -13.85 36.24
CA GLY A 87 19.93 -15.16 35.56
C GLY A 87 20.72 -15.24 34.24
N VAL A 88 22.03 -15.51 34.31
CA VAL A 88 22.94 -15.64 33.15
C VAL A 88 22.45 -16.67 32.12
N VAL A 89 21.94 -17.83 32.55
CA VAL A 89 21.48 -18.88 31.61
C VAL A 89 20.17 -18.50 30.91
N GLN A 90 19.20 -17.94 31.63
CA GLN A 90 17.95 -17.45 31.03
C GLN A 90 18.20 -16.30 30.04
N SER A 91 19.18 -15.44 30.34
CA SER A 91 19.55 -14.32 29.46
C SER A 91 20.12 -14.76 28.11
N ILE A 92 20.84 -15.90 28.05
CA ILE A 92 21.42 -16.40 26.79
C ILE A 92 20.33 -16.95 25.86
N TYR A 93 19.42 -17.78 26.39
CA TYR A 93 18.30 -18.30 25.59
C TYR A 93 17.37 -17.18 25.11
N GLN A 94 17.09 -16.19 25.96
CA GLN A 94 16.35 -14.99 25.55
C GLN A 94 17.08 -14.20 24.47
N ALA A 95 18.38 -13.97 24.61
CA ALA A 95 19.16 -13.23 23.62
C ALA A 95 19.16 -13.93 22.24
N ILE A 96 19.30 -15.25 22.20
CA ILE A 96 19.24 -16.03 20.95
C ILE A 96 17.83 -15.94 20.33
N ALA A 97 16.77 -16.10 21.14
CA ALA A 97 15.40 -15.99 20.68
C ALA A 97 15.06 -14.58 20.16
N GLU A 98 15.53 -13.54 20.84
CA GLU A 98 15.42 -12.14 20.40
C GLU A 98 16.16 -11.93 19.08
N LEU A 99 17.39 -12.44 18.95
CA LEU A 99 18.19 -12.28 17.74
C LEU A 99 17.53 -12.97 16.53
N ILE A 100 17.05 -14.20 16.69
CA ILE A 100 16.35 -14.94 15.63
C ILE A 100 15.04 -14.25 15.27
N GLY A 101 14.22 -13.88 16.26
CA GLY A 101 12.93 -13.22 16.05
C GLY A 101 13.07 -11.86 15.36
N THR A 102 14.07 -11.07 15.74
CA THR A 102 14.36 -9.77 15.11
C THR A 102 14.83 -9.96 13.67
N THR A 103 15.73 -10.92 13.43
CA THR A 103 16.23 -11.23 12.08
C THR A 103 15.11 -11.68 11.15
N LEU A 104 14.26 -12.61 11.60
CA LEU A 104 13.09 -13.06 10.83
C LEU A 104 12.11 -11.92 10.55
N SER A 105 11.89 -11.04 11.53
CA SER A 105 11.03 -9.86 11.35
C SER A 105 11.60 -8.89 10.30
N VAL A 106 12.91 -8.65 10.30
CA VAL A 106 13.57 -7.81 9.28
C VAL A 106 13.44 -8.44 7.89
N ILE A 107 13.68 -9.74 7.76
CA ILE A 107 13.53 -10.46 6.48
C ILE A 107 12.09 -10.39 5.98
N ALA A 108 11.11 -10.58 6.87
CA ALA A 108 9.69 -10.45 6.54
C ALA A 108 9.35 -9.03 6.06
N ILE A 109 9.82 -7.98 6.75
CA ILE A 109 9.61 -6.58 6.38
C ILE A 109 10.20 -6.28 5.00
N LEU A 110 11.43 -6.74 4.72
CA LEU A 110 12.09 -6.55 3.42
C LEU A 110 11.31 -7.25 2.30
N THR A 111 10.86 -8.47 2.55
CA THR A 111 10.09 -9.27 1.59
C THR A 111 8.74 -8.62 1.30
N LEU A 112 8.00 -8.22 2.33
CA LEU A 112 6.72 -7.50 2.21
C LEU A 112 6.91 -6.18 1.48
N THR A 113 7.99 -5.44 1.75
CA THR A 113 8.29 -4.17 1.07
C THR A 113 8.52 -4.39 -0.44
N ARG A 114 9.28 -5.42 -0.83
CA ARG A 114 9.44 -5.78 -2.24
C ARG A 114 8.11 -6.16 -2.90
N LEU A 115 7.29 -6.98 -2.23
CA LEU A 115 5.97 -7.37 -2.73
C LEU A 115 5.03 -6.16 -2.90
N ILE A 116 5.05 -5.22 -1.96
CA ILE A 116 4.28 -3.98 -2.06
C ILE A 116 4.71 -3.18 -3.29
N ASN A 117 6.02 -3.00 -3.51
CA ASN A 117 6.52 -2.27 -4.67
C ASN A 117 6.11 -2.90 -6.01
N LEU A 118 6.14 -4.25 -6.09
CA LEU A 118 5.65 -4.97 -7.26
C LEU A 118 4.15 -4.72 -7.50
N HIS A 119 3.33 -4.77 -6.45
CA HIS A 119 1.89 -4.51 -6.57
C HIS A 119 1.59 -3.04 -6.92
N ILE A 120 2.41 -2.08 -6.48
CA ILE A 120 2.32 -0.68 -6.90
C ILE A 120 2.58 -0.56 -8.40
N GLY A 121 3.63 -1.20 -8.92
CA GLY A 121 3.92 -1.22 -10.36
C GLY A 121 2.78 -1.81 -11.19
N ASN A 122 2.20 -2.92 -10.72
CA ASN A 122 1.03 -3.53 -11.38
C ASN A 122 -0.19 -2.60 -11.37
N LEU A 123 -0.48 -1.92 -10.25
CA LEU A 123 -1.58 -0.95 -10.19
C LEU A 123 -1.36 0.22 -11.14
N GLN A 124 -0.12 0.72 -11.26
CA GLN A 124 0.21 1.77 -12.21
C GLN A 124 -0.04 1.32 -13.66
N SER A 125 0.44 0.13 -14.03
CA SER A 125 0.20 -0.43 -15.37
C SER A 125 -1.29 -0.61 -15.67
N LEU A 126 -2.05 -1.17 -14.72
CA LEU A 126 -3.49 -1.35 -14.84
C LEU A 126 -4.22 -0.01 -14.97
N SER A 127 -3.86 0.97 -14.15
CA SER A 127 -4.46 2.30 -14.26
C SER A 127 -4.17 2.93 -15.61
N SER A 128 -2.94 2.84 -16.13
CA SER A 128 -2.60 3.39 -17.45
C SER A 128 -3.45 2.75 -18.56
N HIS A 129 -3.73 1.45 -18.47
CA HIS A 129 -4.62 0.77 -19.43
C HIS A 129 -6.06 1.25 -19.33
N ILE A 130 -6.59 1.39 -18.12
CA ILE A 130 -7.96 1.91 -17.89
C ILE A 130 -8.08 3.33 -18.44
N ILE A 131 -7.10 4.19 -18.13
CA ILE A 131 -7.05 5.59 -18.58
C ILE A 131 -6.97 5.66 -20.11
N ALA A 132 -6.15 4.82 -20.75
CA ALA A 132 -6.05 4.78 -22.21
C ALA A 132 -7.38 4.42 -22.88
N ILE A 133 -8.18 3.51 -22.30
CA ILE A 133 -9.51 3.17 -22.79
C ILE A 133 -10.46 4.36 -22.65
N TYR A 134 -10.43 5.07 -21.53
CA TYR A 134 -11.26 6.26 -21.33
C TYR A 134 -10.87 7.38 -22.30
N ILE A 135 -9.58 7.69 -22.47
CA ILE A 135 -9.11 8.71 -23.44
C ILE A 135 -9.53 8.38 -24.86
N LYS A 136 -9.53 7.10 -25.25
CA LYS A 136 -9.98 6.66 -26.58
C LYS A 136 -11.46 6.97 -26.85
N HIS A 137 -12.28 6.98 -25.81
CA HIS A 137 -13.73 7.23 -25.89
C HIS A 137 -14.13 8.66 -25.53
N ASP A 138 -13.20 9.44 -24.96
CA ASP A 138 -13.43 10.84 -24.68
C ASP A 138 -13.46 11.65 -25.98
N LYS A 139 -14.67 11.97 -26.44
CA LYS A 139 -14.88 12.90 -27.57
C LYS A 139 -14.75 14.36 -27.14
N THR A 140 -14.63 14.61 -25.85
CA THR A 140 -14.56 15.94 -25.26
C THR A 140 -13.10 16.32 -25.10
N LYS A 141 -12.66 17.34 -25.84
CA LYS A 141 -11.45 18.12 -25.58
C LYS A 141 -11.60 18.89 -24.25
N ASP A 142 -11.89 18.20 -23.14
CA ASP A 142 -12.00 18.87 -21.85
C ASP A 142 -10.61 18.99 -21.22
N ASP A 143 -9.89 20.01 -21.70
CA ASP A 143 -8.63 20.47 -21.10
C ASP A 143 -8.78 20.70 -19.58
N ALA A 144 -9.99 21.03 -19.11
CA ALA A 144 -10.31 21.18 -17.69
C ALA A 144 -10.17 19.89 -16.87
N LEU A 145 -10.54 18.74 -17.44
CA LEU A 145 -10.41 17.44 -16.78
C LEU A 145 -8.93 17.04 -16.73
N ILE A 146 -8.18 17.29 -17.81
CA ILE A 146 -6.72 17.09 -17.89
C ILE A 146 -5.97 18.02 -16.91
N GLU A 147 -6.44 19.25 -16.71
CA GLU A 147 -5.86 20.22 -15.78
C GLU A 147 -6.13 19.82 -14.30
N GLU A 148 -7.32 19.30 -13.99
CA GLU A 148 -7.61 18.67 -12.70
C GLU A 148 -6.73 17.43 -12.47
N ILE A 149 -6.52 16.62 -13.51
CA ILE A 149 -5.64 15.44 -13.49
C ILE A 149 -4.19 15.84 -13.20
N ARG A 150 -3.68 16.92 -13.81
CA ARG A 150 -2.32 17.42 -13.58
C ARG A 150 -2.11 17.93 -12.15
N LYS A 151 -3.16 18.39 -11.47
CA LYS A 151 -3.10 18.85 -10.07
C LYS A 151 -3.11 17.71 -9.04
N ILE A 152 -3.56 16.51 -9.41
CA ILE A 152 -3.69 15.36 -8.48
C ILE A 152 -2.42 14.47 -8.49
N LEU A 153 -1.70 14.45 -9.61
CA LEU A 153 -0.41 13.76 -9.81
C LEU A 153 0.75 14.43 -9.07
#